data_AF-A0AAE2MJR6-F1
#
_entry.id   AF-A0AAE2MJR6-F1
#
_cell.length_a   1.000
_cell.length_b   1.000
_cell.length_c   1.000
_cell.angle_alpha   90.00
_cell.angle_beta   90.00
_cell.angle_gamma   90.00
#
_symmetry.space_group_name_H-M   'P 1'
#
loop_
_entity.id
_entity.type
_entity.pdbx_description
1 polymer ?
#
loop_
_entity_poly.entity_id
_entity_poly.type
_entity_poly.pdbx_seq_one_letter_code
_entity_poly.pdbx_strand_id
1 'polypeptide(L)'
;MKYAILIAALVAPSVASAETCYPKDNSARILSSASPNDIHPDWRGDSYVGTSWSFVVHGKAEDGTGKYLRGNLMSPRGGLVNADVYILRKEWSCE
;
A
#
# COMPACT_ATOMS: atom_id res chain seq x y z
N MET A 1 -53.96 -0.21 -22.48
CA MET A 1 -52.57 0.07 -22.89
C MET A 1 -51.80 0.45 -21.63
N LYS A 2 -50.82 -0.34 -21.19
CA LYS A 2 -50.10 -0.13 -19.92
C LYS A 2 -48.60 -0.22 -20.21
N TYR A 3 -47.95 0.93 -20.31
CA TYR A 3 -46.53 1.03 -20.60
C TYR A 3 -45.73 0.69 -19.34
N ALA A 4 -44.96 -0.39 -19.39
CA ALA A 4 -44.01 -0.75 -18.35
C ALA A 4 -42.71 0.05 -18.58
N ILE A 5 -42.41 0.97 -17.67
CA ILE A 5 -41.17 1.74 -17.67
C ILE A 5 -40.09 0.86 -17.02
N LEU A 6 -39.14 0.40 -17.83
CA LEU A 6 -37.93 -0.27 -17.37
C LEU A 6 -36.93 0.78 -16.89
N ILE A 7 -36.75 0.90 -15.58
CA ILE A 7 -35.70 1.72 -14.97
C ILE A 7 -34.41 0.89 -15.00
N ALA A 8 -33.50 1.23 -15.92
CA ALA A 8 -32.15 0.69 -15.92
C ALA A 8 -31.32 1.42 -14.85
N ALA A 9 -30.99 0.73 -13.75
CA ALA A 9 -30.07 1.24 -12.75
C ALA A 9 -28.64 1.20 -13.29
N LEU A 10 -28.04 2.37 -13.53
CA LEU A 10 -26.62 2.54 -13.83
C LEU A 10 -25.81 2.23 -12.57
N VAL A 11 -25.23 1.05 -12.49
CA VAL A 11 -24.27 0.69 -11.44
C VAL A 11 -22.91 1.28 -11.86
N ALA A 12 -22.54 2.43 -11.31
CA ALA A 12 -21.20 2.97 -11.53
C ALA A 12 -20.17 2.12 -10.76
N PRO A 13 -19.08 1.65 -11.40
CA PRO A 13 -18.01 0.99 -10.69
C PRO A 13 -17.35 1.98 -9.75
N SER A 14 -17.36 1.67 -8.45
CA SER A 14 -16.60 2.40 -7.44
C SER A 14 -15.11 2.20 -7.74
N VAL A 15 -14.46 3.19 -8.33
CA VAL A 15 -13.00 3.21 -8.41
C VAL A 15 -12.51 3.41 -6.99
N ALA A 16 -12.14 2.32 -6.32
CA ALA A 16 -11.45 2.43 -5.04
C ALA A 16 -10.12 3.13 -5.30
N SER A 17 -9.96 4.37 -4.81
CA SER A 17 -8.65 5.02 -4.78
C SER A 17 -7.67 4.11 -4.08
N ALA A 18 -6.51 3.87 -4.69
CA ALA A 18 -5.43 3.15 -4.02
C ALA A 18 -4.95 4.00 -2.83
N GLU A 19 -5.13 3.49 -1.62
CA GLU A 19 -4.63 4.09 -0.37
C GLU A 19 -3.12 4.34 -0.55
N THR A 20 -2.68 5.58 -0.35
CA THR A 20 -1.25 5.93 -0.49
C THR A 20 -0.68 6.25 0.87
N CYS A 21 0.46 5.64 1.16
CA CYS A 21 1.13 5.76 2.45
C CYS A 21 2.47 6.46 2.32
N TYR A 22 2.84 7.22 3.35
CA TYR A 22 4.11 7.92 3.47
C TYR A 22 4.82 7.49 4.75
N PRO A 23 6.14 7.30 4.72
CA PRO A 23 6.89 6.87 5.89
C PRO A 23 6.93 8.00 6.92
N LYS A 24 6.69 7.67 8.19
CA LYS A 24 6.68 8.67 9.28
C LYS A 24 8.06 9.25 9.57
N ASP A 25 9.09 8.42 9.40
CA ASP A 25 10.50 8.75 9.56
C ASP A 25 11.37 7.73 8.77
N ASN A 26 12.69 7.86 8.88
CA ASN A 26 13.64 6.98 8.18
C ASN A 26 13.80 5.59 8.82
N SER A 27 13.05 5.28 9.88
CA SER A 27 13.04 3.93 10.50
C SER A 27 12.00 3.00 9.87
N ALA A 28 11.16 3.52 8.95
CA ALA A 28 10.15 2.74 8.26
C ALA A 28 10.77 1.58 7.47
N ARG A 29 10.26 0.37 7.70
CA ARG A 29 10.80 -0.85 7.12
C ARG A 29 10.06 -1.27 5.85
N ILE A 30 10.83 -1.87 4.95
CA ILE A 30 10.34 -2.58 3.77
C ILE A 30 10.60 -4.07 3.97
N LEU A 31 9.56 -4.88 3.79
CA LEU A 31 9.52 -6.29 4.16
C LEU A 31 9.24 -7.16 2.93
N SER A 32 9.81 -8.37 2.92
CA SER A 32 9.54 -9.39 1.88
C SER A 32 8.23 -10.15 2.11
N SER A 33 7.74 -10.20 3.35
CA SER A 33 6.47 -10.82 3.71
C SER A 33 5.80 -10.07 4.86
N ALA A 34 4.58 -10.48 5.22
CA ALA A 34 3.86 -9.95 6.38
C ALA A 34 4.44 -10.51 7.70
N SER A 35 5.70 -10.17 7.97
CA SER A 35 6.45 -10.54 9.18
C SER A 35 7.40 -9.41 9.56
N PRO A 36 7.49 -9.00 10.84
CA PRO A 36 8.17 -7.77 11.21
C PRO A 36 9.70 -7.85 11.06
N ASN A 37 10.27 -9.05 11.02
CA ASN A 37 11.70 -9.28 10.92
C ASN A 37 12.14 -9.73 9.51
N ASP A 38 11.20 -9.92 8.58
CA ASP A 38 11.50 -10.34 7.21
C ASP A 38 11.86 -9.12 6.33
N ILE A 39 12.96 -8.45 6.69
CA ILE A 39 13.44 -7.27 5.97
C ILE A 39 13.83 -7.66 4.54
N HIS A 40 13.27 -6.92 3.58
CA HIS A 40 13.53 -7.14 2.17
C HIS A 40 15.03 -7.01 1.87
N PRO A 41 15.64 -7.91 1.05
CA PRO A 41 17.09 -7.93 0.82
C PRO A 41 17.71 -6.58 0.42
N ASP A 42 17.05 -5.82 -0.44
CA ASP A 42 17.50 -4.49 -0.90
C ASP A 42 17.54 -3.43 0.23
N TRP A 43 16.85 -3.68 1.34
CA TRP A 43 16.64 -2.76 2.46
C TRP A 43 17.33 -3.21 3.75
N ARG A 44 18.32 -4.10 3.64
CA ARG A 44 19.16 -4.55 4.78
C ARG A 44 20.37 -3.63 4.96
N GLY A 45 20.99 -3.71 6.14
CA GLY A 45 22.19 -2.92 6.46
C GLY A 45 21.85 -1.45 6.65
N ASP A 46 22.59 -0.58 5.97
CA ASP A 46 22.46 0.88 6.10
C ASP A 46 21.41 1.49 5.14
N SER A 47 20.70 0.67 4.36
CA SER A 47 19.61 1.13 3.47
C SER A 47 18.41 1.63 4.27
N TYR A 48 17.85 2.79 3.89
CA TYR A 48 16.65 3.34 4.52
C TYR A 48 15.75 4.05 3.50
N VAL A 49 14.44 3.96 3.73
CA VAL A 49 13.46 4.73 2.96
C VAL A 49 13.43 6.18 3.47
N GLY A 50 13.48 7.13 2.54
CA GLY A 50 13.36 8.55 2.88
C GLY A 50 11.90 8.98 3.04
N THR A 51 11.64 10.00 3.86
CA THR A 51 10.29 10.55 4.14
C THR A 51 9.53 11.08 2.92
N SER A 52 10.21 11.39 1.81
CA SER A 52 9.58 11.83 0.55
C SER A 52 9.13 10.69 -0.37
N TRP A 53 9.32 9.44 0.04
CA TRP A 53 8.88 8.26 -0.71
C TRP A 53 7.41 7.97 -0.43
N SER A 54 6.77 7.21 -1.31
CA SER A 54 5.38 6.81 -1.12
C SER A 54 5.20 5.32 -1.37
N PHE A 55 4.14 4.77 -0.81
CA PHE A 55 3.77 3.37 -0.95
C PHE A 55 2.32 3.27 -1.38
N VAL A 56 2.09 2.67 -2.55
CA VAL A 56 0.76 2.51 -3.15
C VAL A 56 0.22 1.15 -2.74
N VAL A 57 -0.86 1.15 -1.95
CA VAL A 57 -1.44 -0.06 -1.37
C VAL A 57 -2.35 -0.77 -2.36
N HIS A 58 -2.16 -2.07 -2.53
CA HIS A 58 -3.08 -2.95 -3.27
C HIS A 58 -3.51 -4.19 -2.48
N GLY A 59 -3.07 -4.34 -1.23
CA GLY A 59 -3.50 -5.44 -0.36
C GLY A 59 -3.22 -5.18 1.12
N LYS A 60 -3.87 -5.97 1.98
CA LYS A 60 -3.70 -5.93 3.44
C LYS A 60 -3.40 -7.35 3.93
N ALA A 61 -2.56 -7.49 4.95
CA ALA A 61 -2.23 -8.75 5.58
C ALA A 61 -2.09 -8.60 7.09
N GLU A 62 -2.37 -9.65 7.84
CA GLU A 62 -2.26 -9.69 9.30
C GLU A 62 -1.68 -11.06 9.71
N ASP A 63 -0.75 -11.07 10.65
CA ASP A 63 -0.10 -12.29 11.18
C ASP A 63 -0.39 -12.50 12.69
N GLY A 64 -1.32 -11.73 13.26
CA GLY A 64 -1.61 -11.72 14.69
C GLY A 64 -0.63 -10.90 15.55
N THR A 65 0.50 -10.45 14.98
CA THR A 65 1.49 -9.58 15.66
C THR A 65 1.50 -8.15 15.13
N GLY A 66 0.99 -7.93 13.92
CA GLY A 66 0.90 -6.63 13.30
C GLY A 66 -0.08 -6.55 12.15
N LYS A 67 -0.35 -5.31 11.73
CA LYS A 67 -1.09 -4.98 10.50
C LYS A 67 -0.10 -4.58 9.42
N TYR A 68 -0.19 -5.22 8.27
CA TYR A 68 0.69 -5.01 7.13
C TYR A 68 -0.10 -4.56 5.92
N LEU A 69 0.57 -3.77 5.08
CA LEU A 69 0.06 -3.39 3.77
C LEU A 69 0.98 -3.98 2.71
N ARG A 70 0.38 -4.52 1.64
CA ARG A 70 1.06 -5.04 0.46
C ARG A 70 0.86 -4.05 -0.68
N GLY A 71 1.92 -3.76 -1.43
CA GLY A 71 1.91 -2.61 -2.31
C GLY A 71 3.21 -2.40 -3.07
N ASN A 72 3.27 -1.26 -3.75
CA ASN A 72 4.43 -0.83 -4.53
C ASN A 72 5.11 0.34 -3.83
N LEU A 73 6.42 0.25 -3.64
CA LEU A 73 7.25 1.33 -3.14
C LEU A 73 7.68 2.24 -4.30
N MET A 74 7.40 3.54 -4.16
CA MET A 74 7.64 4.55 -5.18
C MET A 74 8.68 5.56 -4.68
N SER A 75 9.61 5.89 -5.56
CA SER A 75 10.58 6.96 -5.34
C SER A 75 9.89 8.33 -5.32
N PRO A 76 10.52 9.37 -4.74
CA PRO A 76 10.00 10.74 -4.74
C PRO A 76 9.78 11.32 -6.15
N ARG A 77 10.37 10.72 -7.19
CA ARG A 77 10.22 11.13 -8.59
C ARG A 77 9.15 10.34 -9.33
N GLY A 78 8.36 9.52 -8.63
CA GLY A 78 7.27 8.71 -9.19
C GLY A 78 7.73 7.41 -9.86
N GLY A 79 9.02 7.07 -9.81
CA GLY A 79 9.53 5.80 -10.32
C GLY A 79 9.28 4.65 -9.33
N LEU A 80 8.91 3.48 -9.84
CA LEU A 80 8.77 2.25 -9.07
C LEU A 80 10.15 1.80 -8.56
N VAL A 81 10.27 1.50 -7.27
CA VAL A 81 11.51 1.02 -6.65
C VAL A 81 11.44 -0.46 -6.33
N ASN A 82 10.40 -0.88 -5.60
CA ASN A 82 10.09 -2.30 -5.42
C ASN A 82 8.60 -2.53 -5.64
N ALA A 83 8.28 -3.53 -6.46
CA ALA A 83 6.92 -4.00 -6.62
C ALA A 83 6.60 -5.03 -5.55
N ASP A 84 5.35 -5.02 -5.11
CA ASP A 84 4.76 -6.12 -4.34
C ASP A 84 5.48 -6.49 -3.03
N VAL A 85 5.90 -5.46 -2.29
CA VAL A 85 6.54 -5.60 -0.97
C VAL A 85 5.54 -5.30 0.14
N TYR A 86 5.97 -5.52 1.38
CA TYR A 86 5.16 -5.32 2.57
C TYR A 86 5.71 -4.17 3.43
N ILE A 87 4.80 -3.44 4.07
CA ILE A 87 5.13 -2.43 5.09
C ILE A 87 4.31 -2.66 6.36
N LEU A 88 4.83 -2.22 7.50
CA LEU A 88 4.10 -2.19 8.76
C LEU A 88 3.21 -0.95 8.84
N ARG A 89 1.88 -1.12 8.93
CA ARG A 89 0.92 0.00 8.90
C ARG A 89 1.24 1.11 9.91
N LYS A 90 1.76 0.75 11.08
CA LYS A 90 2.07 1.69 12.17
C LYS A 90 3.24 2.63 11.86
N GLU A 91 4.13 2.26 10.96
CA GLU A 91 5.33 3.03 10.58
C GLU A 91 5.02 4.07 9.47
N TRP A 92 3.80 4.03 8.93
CA TRP A 92 3.39 4.84 7.79
C TRP A 92 2.10 5.61 8.09
N SER A 93 1.99 6.81 7.54
CA SER A 93 0.77 7.63 7.52
C SER A 93 0.11 7.43 6.16
N CYS A 94 -1.17 7.03 6.12
CA CYS A 94 -1.84 6.80 4.84
C CYS A 94 -3.12 7.61 4.75
N GLU A 95 -3.43 8.03 3.53
CA GLU A 95 -4.54 8.90 3.13
C GLU A 95 -5.34 8.25 1.99
#